data_AF-A0A7W1YI66-F1
#
_entry.id   AF-A0A7W1YI66-F1
#
_cell.length_a   1.000
_cell.length_b   1.000
_cell.length_c   1.000
_cell.angle_alpha   90.00
_cell.angle_beta   90.00
_cell.angle_gamma   90.00
#
_symmetry.space_group_name_H-M   'P 1'
#
loop_
_entity.id
_entity.type
_entity.pdbx_description
1 polymer ?
#
loop_
_entity_poly.entity_id
_entity_poly.type
_entity_poly.pdbx_seq_one_letter_code
_entity_poly.pdbx_strand_id
1 'polypeptide(L)' 'VLPGALRDAGVTREQAVQACAACGLDTQRRLETLSAAELLALYAALGPAAAPPLQGAADDS' A
#
# COMPACT_ATOMS: atom_id res chain seq x y z
N VAL A 1 -9.33 -7.61 5.80
CA VAL A 1 -9.90 -6.66 4.81
C VAL A 1 -8.82 -5.70 4.36
N LEU A 2 -8.88 -5.19 3.13
CA LEU A 2 -7.82 -4.42 2.46
C LEU A 2 -7.18 -3.30 3.31
N PRO A 3 -7.97 -2.42 3.98
CA PRO A 3 -7.40 -1.37 4.83
C PRO A 3 -6.61 -1.90 6.04
N GLY A 4 -6.98 -3.08 6.55
CA GLY A 4 -6.24 -3.72 7.64
C GLY A 4 -4.87 -4.22 7.19
N ALA A 5 -4.81 -4.89 6.04
CA ALA A 5 -3.55 -5.37 5.47
C ALA A 5 -2.59 -4.22 5.11
N LEU A 6 -3.13 -3.10 4.62
CA LEU A 6 -2.33 -1.89 4.36
C LEU A 6 -1.83 -1.25 5.66
N ARG A 7 -2.64 -1.26 6.72
CA ARG A 7 -2.22 -0.78 8.04
C ARG A 7 -1.06 -1.60 8.61
N ASP A 8 -1.06 -2.91 8.41
CA ASP A 8 0.04 -3.78 8.83
C ASP A 8 1.35 -3.45 8.09
N ALA A 9 1.25 -2.86 6.88
CA ALA A 9 2.38 -2.33 6.11
C ALA A 9 2.76 -0.88 6.49
N GLY A 10 2.20 -0.32 7.57
CA GLY A 10 2.51 1.05 8.04
C GLY A 10 1.71 2.16 7.38
N VAL A 11 0.74 1.84 6.53
CA VAL A 11 -0.13 2.82 5.87
C VAL A 11 -1.23 3.26 6.84
N THR A 12 -1.50 4.57 6.91
CA THR A 12 -2.62 5.04 7.75
C THR A 12 -3.97 4.60 7.17
N ARG A 13 -4.99 4.46 8.02
CA ARG A 13 -6.33 4.07 7.57
C ARG A 13 -6.88 5.03 6.50
N GLU A 14 -6.62 6.32 6.65
CA GLU A 14 -7.07 7.34 5.71
C GLU A 14 -6.40 7.18 4.33
N GLN A 15 -5.07 7.01 4.31
CA GLN A 15 -4.32 6.72 3.08
C GLN A 15 -4.79 5.43 2.41
N ALA A 16 -5.02 4.37 3.19
CA ALA A 16 -5.51 3.09 2.68
C ALA A 16 -6.88 3.21 2.02
N VAL A 17 -7.81 3.97 2.62
CA VAL A 17 -9.14 4.21 2.06
C VAL A 17 -9.06 5.07 0.80
N GLN A 18 -8.24 6.12 0.80
CA GLN A 18 -8.02 6.97 -0.37
C GLN A 18 -7.42 6.18 -1.54
N ALA A 19 -6.41 5.33 -1.28
CA ALA A 19 -5.80 4.48 -2.30
C ALA A 19 -6.78 3.43 -2.86
N CYS A 20 -7.60 2.81 -2.00
CA CYS A 20 -8.65 1.90 -2.45
C CYS A 20 -9.67 2.63 -3.34
N ALA A 21 -10.11 3.83 -2.96
CA ALA A 21 -11.04 4.64 -3.73
C ALA A 21 -10.45 5.07 -5.09
N ALA A 22 -9.17 5.49 -5.12
CA ALA A 22 -8.47 5.86 -6.35
C ALA A 22 -8.33 4.69 -7.33
N CYS A 23 -8.22 3.46 -6.81
CA CYS A 23 -8.10 2.25 -7.62
C CYS A 23 -9.45 1.57 -7.92
N GLY A 24 -10.57 2.12 -7.43
CA GLY A 24 -11.89 1.49 -7.55
C GLY A 24 -12.01 0.14 -6.82
N LEU A 25 -11.22 -0.09 -5.77
CA LEU A 25 -11.18 -1.34 -5.02
C LEU A 25 -12.18 -1.33 -3.85
N ASP A 26 -12.87 -2.46 -3.68
CA ASP A 26 -13.71 -2.68 -2.51
C ASP A 26 -12.85 -2.95 -1.27
N THR A 27 -13.00 -2.10 -0.25
CA THR A 27 -12.32 -2.19 1.04
C THR A 27 -12.59 -3.50 1.80
N GLN A 28 -13.70 -4.19 1.54
CA GLN A 28 -14.03 -5.47 2.17
C GLN A 28 -13.27 -6.65 1.55
N ARG A 29 -12.67 -6.50 0.36
CA ARG A 29 -11.88 -7.57 -0.27
C ARG A 29 -10.62 -7.90 0.54
N ARG A 30 -10.13 -9.13 0.38
CA ARG A 30 -8.85 -9.58 0.93
C ARG A 30 -7.73 -9.22 -0.06
N LEU A 31 -6.55 -8.90 0.45
CA LEU A 31 -5.41 -8.51 -0.38
C LEU A 31 -4.97 -9.64 -1.34
N GLU A 32 -5.06 -10.89 -0.88
CA GLU A 32 -4.78 -12.11 -1.64
C GLU A 32 -5.73 -12.37 -2.83
N THR A 33 -6.89 -11.70 -2.89
CA THR A 33 -7.83 -11.83 -4.02
C THR A 33 -7.65 -10.76 -5.07
N LEU A 34 -6.69 -9.85 -4.88
CA LEU A 34 -6.32 -8.86 -5.89
C LEU A 34 -5.41 -9.50 -6.95
N SER A 35 -5.68 -9.16 -8.20
CA SER A 35 -4.78 -9.45 -9.31
C SER A 35 -3.48 -8.66 -9.19
N ALA A 36 -2.44 -9.09 -9.90
CA ALA A 36 -1.16 -8.38 -9.96
C ALA A 36 -1.31 -6.93 -10.44
N ALA A 37 -2.21 -6.68 -11.40
CA ALA A 37 -2.50 -5.33 -11.90
C ALA A 37 -3.14 -4.44 -10.84
N GLU A 38 -4.11 -4.97 -10.07
CA GLU A 38 -4.74 -4.23 -8.96
C GLU A 38 -3.73 -3.92 -7.84
N LEU A 39 -2.83 -4.86 -7.52
CA LEU A 39 -1.77 -4.64 -6.53
C LEU A 39 -0.78 -3.56 -6.96
N LEU A 40 -0.39 -3.55 -8.23
CA LEU A 40 0.49 -2.51 -8.79
C LEU A 40 -0.18 -1.13 -8.79
N ALA A 41 -1.46 -1.06 -9.18
CA ALA A 41 -2.23 0.19 -9.12
C ALA A 41 -2.35 0.71 -7.68
N LEU A 42 -2.63 -0.19 -6.73
CA LEU A 42 -2.73 0.14 -5.31
C LEU A 42 -1.40 0.66 -4.77
N TYR A 43 -0.28 0.02 -5.11
CA TYR A 43 1.06 0.47 -4.75
C TYR A 43 1.37 1.86 -5.33
N ALA A 44 1.07 2.09 -6.61
CA ALA A 44 1.27 3.39 -7.24
C ALA A 44 0.42 4.49 -6.59
N ALA A 45 -0.82 4.18 -6.18
CA ALA A 45 -1.72 5.14 -5.51
C ALA A 45 -1.26 5.53 -4.10
N LEU A 46 -0.54 4.64 -3.40
CA LEU A 46 0.03 4.92 -2.08
C LEU A 46 1.26 5.83 -2.14
N GLY A 47 1.89 5.94 -3.32
CA GLY A 47 3.05 6.78 -3.57
C GLY A 47 4.33 6.31 -2.83
N PRO A 48 5.46 6.99 -3.07
CA PRO A 48 6.76 6.62 -2.50
C PRO A 48 6.84 6.76 -0.98
N ALA A 49 5.87 7.40 -0.33
CA ALA A 49 5.83 7.56 1.13
C ALA A 49 5.46 6.27 1.89
N ALA A 50 4.89 5.27 1.21
CA ALA A 50 4.57 3.97 1.80
C ALA A 50 5.75 2.97 1.77
N ALA A 51 6.84 3.30 1.06
CA ALA A 51 8.05 2.50 1.16
C ALA A 51 8.66 2.71 2.56
N PRO A 52 8.96 1.63 3.31
CA PRO A 52 9.78 1.78 4.51
C PRO A 52 11.09 2.47 4.09
N PRO A 53 11.66 3.37 4.93
CA PRO A 53 12.98 3.91 4.63
C PRO A 53 13.90 2.72 4.38
N LEU A 54 14.57 2.72 3.23
CA LEU A 54 15.61 1.75 2.93
C LEU A 54 16.68 1.90 4.02
N GLN A 55 16.56 1.12 5.10
CA GLN A 55 17.54 1.01 6.16
C GLN A 55 18.76 0.31 5.53
N GLY A 56 19.65 1.08 4.92
CA GLY A 56 20.82 0.54 4.22
C GLY A 56 21.40 1.45 3.15
N ALA A 57 21.79 2.66 3.52
CA ALA A 57 22.96 3.31 2.91
C ALA A 57 23.92 3.66 4.05
N ALA A 58 24.47 2.61 4.67
CA ALA A 58 25.78 2.72 5.27
C ALA A 58 26.76 2.75 4.09
N ASP A 59 26.99 3.93 3.53
CA ASP A 59 28.17 4.16 2.70
C ASP A 59 29.16 4.92 3.58
N ASP A 60 30.16 4.15 3.99
CA ASP A 60 31.37 4.54 4.71
C ASP A 60 32.13 5.59 3.89
N SER A 61 32.43 6.75 4.49
CA SER A 61 33.43 7.72 4.01
C SER A 61 33.92 8.61 5.16
#